data_AF-A0A7V6DPR9-F1
#
_entry.id   AF-A0A7V6DPR9-F1
#
_cell.length_a   1.000
_cell.length_b   1.000
_cell.length_c   1.000
_cell.angle_alpha   90.00
_cell.angle_beta   90.00
_cell.angle_gamma   90.00
#
_symmetry.space_group_name_H-M   'P 1'
#
loop_
_entity.id
_entity.type
_entity.pdbx_description
1 polymer ?
#
loop_
_entity_poly.entity_id
_entity_poly.type
_entity_poly.pdbx_seq_one_letter_code
_entity_poly.pdbx_strand_id
1 'polypeptide(L)'
;MARQARLRKAVKLNLSEHTLEVNEKRCDLEAFDFREREDWVKQLTGSRTYQYEAIKRTLIYLWGDIYKNVNELARENFRKKDSIQRRFLSEDNFLGHLPLPGKLSGVIHLATGTGKSYLIFAIAYLSVVMKKIKRVLVLGPSSTVIEAGLRPKAATPVCSW
;
A
#
# COMPACT_ATOMS: atom_id res chain seq x y z
N MET A 1 -47.30 -18.63 21.94
CA MET A 1 -46.50 -17.39 21.97
C MET A 1 -45.23 -17.60 21.13
N ALA A 2 -45.14 -16.98 19.95
CA ALA A 2 -44.02 -17.19 19.02
C ALA A 2 -42.87 -16.22 19.32
N ARG A 3 -41.70 -16.75 19.65
CA ARG A 3 -40.45 -16.01 19.91
C ARG A 3 -39.84 -15.60 18.57
N GLN A 4 -40.09 -14.36 18.11
CA GLN A 4 -39.39 -13.81 16.94
C GLN A 4 -37.90 -13.59 17.29
N ALA A 5 -37.04 -14.40 16.67
CA ALA A 5 -35.60 -14.19 16.70
C ALA A 5 -35.26 -12.92 15.91
N ARG A 6 -34.75 -11.91 16.62
CA ARG A 6 -34.28 -10.64 16.05
C ARG A 6 -33.01 -10.92 15.23
N LEU A 7 -33.17 -11.13 13.93
CA LEU A 7 -32.03 -11.19 13.00
C LEU A 7 -31.29 -9.85 13.07
N ARG A 8 -30.08 -9.85 13.65
CA ARG A 8 -29.19 -8.68 13.61
C ARG A 8 -28.89 -8.39 12.14
N LYS A 9 -29.40 -7.27 11.62
CA LYS A 9 -29.05 -6.76 10.29
C LYS A 9 -27.53 -6.73 10.20
N ALA A 10 -26.96 -7.49 9.26
CA ALA A 10 -25.52 -7.46 9.01
C ALA A 10 -25.14 -6.01 8.70
N VAL A 11 -24.30 -5.41 9.55
CA VAL A 11 -23.77 -4.08 9.31
C VAL A 11 -22.80 -4.21 8.15
N LYS A 12 -23.14 -3.61 7.01
CA LYS A 12 -22.26 -3.55 5.84
C LYS A 12 -21.04 -2.71 6.21
N LEU A 13 -19.96 -3.36 6.61
CA LEU A 13 -18.69 -2.69 6.89
C LEU A 13 -18.09 -2.22 5.57
N ASN A 14 -18.01 -0.91 5.40
CA ASN A 14 -17.28 -0.31 4.29
C ASN A 14 -15.79 -0.34 4.63
N LEU A 15 -15.04 -1.20 3.94
CA LEU A 15 -13.60 -1.38 4.20
C LEU A 15 -12.80 -0.13 3.88
N SER A 16 -13.23 0.68 2.89
CA SER A 16 -12.54 1.92 2.52
C SER A 16 -12.57 2.98 3.63
N GLU A 17 -13.59 2.96 4.48
CA GLU A 17 -13.69 3.87 5.62
C GLU A 17 -12.69 3.53 6.74
N HIS A 18 -12.04 2.37 6.66
CA HIS A 18 -11.09 1.88 7.65
C HIS A 18 -9.66 1.77 7.12
N THR A 19 -9.41 2.15 5.86
CA THR A 19 -8.06 2.22 5.32
C THR A 19 -7.38 3.53 5.73
N LEU A 20 -6.06 3.47 5.91
CA LEU A 20 -5.26 4.66 6.12
C LEU A 20 -4.98 5.35 4.78
N GLU A 21 -5.34 6.62 4.67
CA GLU A 21 -5.04 7.46 3.51
C GLU A 21 -3.72 8.17 3.69
N VAL A 22 -2.86 8.08 2.67
CA VAL A 22 -1.59 8.79 2.58
C VAL A 22 -1.86 10.19 2.04
N ASN A 23 -1.32 11.22 2.69
CA ASN A 23 -1.51 12.59 2.27
C ASN A 23 -0.53 12.98 1.15
N GLU A 24 -0.93 12.74 -0.10
CA GLU A 24 -0.10 13.02 -1.28
C GLU A 24 0.28 14.50 -1.43
N LYS A 25 -0.53 15.43 -0.90
CA LYS A 25 -0.30 16.87 -1.04
C LYS A 25 0.86 17.40 -0.20
N ARG A 26 1.25 16.66 0.85
CA ARG A 26 2.41 17.00 1.68
C ARG A 26 3.72 16.51 1.08
N CYS A 27 3.66 15.69 0.03
CA CYS A 27 4.84 15.21 -0.68
C CYS A 27 5.31 16.27 -1.65
N ASP A 28 6.58 16.67 -1.55
CA ASP A 28 7.23 17.31 -2.67
C ASP A 28 7.66 16.23 -3.68
N LEU A 29 6.89 16.10 -4.76
CA LEU A 29 7.15 15.12 -5.82
C LEU A 29 8.45 15.38 -6.59
N GLU A 30 8.94 16.63 -6.59
CA GLU A 30 10.22 16.99 -7.21
C GLU A 30 11.38 16.47 -6.36
N ALA A 31 11.33 16.70 -5.04
CA ALA A 31 12.30 16.14 -4.11
C ALA A 31 12.27 14.60 -4.06
N PHE A 32 11.12 14.01 -4.40
CA PHE A 32 10.87 12.58 -4.34
C PHE A 32 11.34 11.80 -5.59
N ASP A 33 11.92 12.43 -6.62
CA ASP A 33 12.52 11.75 -7.80
C ASP A 33 11.53 10.76 -8.51
N PHE A 34 10.24 10.95 -8.27
CA PHE A 34 9.20 10.09 -8.84
C PHE A 34 8.77 10.56 -10.22
N ARG A 35 8.83 11.87 -10.49
CA ARG A 35 8.46 12.46 -11.79
C ARG A 35 9.26 11.84 -12.94
N GLU A 36 10.57 11.69 -12.79
CA GLU A 36 11.44 11.08 -13.81
C GLU A 36 11.07 9.62 -14.11
N ARG A 37 10.49 8.92 -13.13
CA ARG A 37 10.15 7.49 -13.22
C ARG A 37 8.66 7.27 -13.43
N GLU A 38 7.86 8.31 -13.44
CA GLU A 38 6.41 8.25 -13.55
C GLU A 38 6.00 7.64 -14.89
N ASP A 39 6.70 8.01 -15.96
CA ASP A 39 6.45 7.48 -17.30
C ASP A 39 6.72 5.98 -17.39
N TRP A 40 7.77 5.49 -16.70
CA TRP A 40 8.03 4.07 -16.58
C TRP A 40 6.90 3.35 -15.84
N VAL A 41 6.38 3.92 -14.75
CA VAL A 41 5.23 3.36 -14.02
C VAL A 41 3.98 3.35 -14.89
N LYS A 42 3.72 4.42 -15.64
CA LYS A 42 2.60 4.49 -16.59
C LYS A 42 2.72 3.42 -17.67
N GLN A 43 3.90 3.22 -18.24
CA GLN A 43 4.14 2.16 -19.22
C GLN A 43 3.95 0.76 -18.61
N LEU A 44 4.46 0.51 -17.41
CA LEU A 44 4.32 -0.79 -16.73
C LEU A 44 2.86 -1.14 -16.44
N THR A 45 2.08 -0.15 -16.02
CA THR A 45 0.67 -0.32 -15.62
C THR A 45 -0.29 -0.25 -16.80
N GLY A 46 0.12 0.39 -17.90
CA GLY A 46 -0.70 0.60 -19.09
C GLY A 46 -1.99 1.35 -18.76
N SER A 47 -3.13 0.75 -19.09
CA SER A 47 -4.46 1.30 -18.78
C SER A 47 -4.93 1.06 -17.34
N ARG A 48 -4.16 0.35 -16.50
CA ARG A 48 -4.55 -0.02 -15.13
C ARG A 48 -4.23 1.07 -14.12
N THR A 49 -5.04 2.12 -14.12
CA THR A 49 -4.88 3.29 -13.22
C THR A 49 -4.80 2.93 -11.74
N TYR A 50 -5.52 1.90 -11.29
CA TYR A 50 -5.47 1.44 -9.90
C TYR A 50 -4.09 0.89 -9.48
N GLN A 51 -3.32 0.30 -10.41
CA GLN A 51 -1.95 -0.15 -10.13
C GLN A 51 -1.02 1.05 -10.02
N TYR A 52 -1.17 2.01 -10.93
CA TYR A 52 -0.39 3.25 -10.91
C TYR A 52 -0.60 4.00 -9.59
N GLU A 53 -1.85 4.25 -9.21
CA GLU A 53 -2.21 4.93 -7.95
C GLU A 53 -1.67 4.19 -6.73
N ALA A 54 -1.77 2.85 -6.71
CA ALA A 54 -1.25 2.05 -5.61
C ALA A 54 0.28 2.11 -5.52
N ILE A 55 1.01 2.06 -6.65
CA ILE A 55 2.47 2.21 -6.68
C ILE A 55 2.86 3.59 -6.18
N LYS A 56 2.26 4.65 -6.75
CA LYS A 56 2.52 6.04 -6.41
C LYS A 56 2.32 6.29 -4.91
N ARG A 57 1.16 5.93 -4.37
CA ARG A 57 0.87 6.09 -2.93
C ARG A 57 1.82 5.32 -2.04
N THR A 58 2.18 4.10 -2.43
CA THR A 58 3.10 3.27 -1.64
C THR A 58 4.48 3.90 -1.60
N LEU A 59 5.00 4.37 -2.74
CA LEU A 59 6.33 4.97 -2.76
C LEU A 59 6.34 6.33 -2.06
N ILE A 60 5.29 7.14 -2.17
CA ILE A 60 5.14 8.38 -1.39
C ILE A 60 5.17 8.08 0.11
N TYR A 61 4.44 7.05 0.55
CA TYR A 61 4.44 6.65 1.96
C TYR A 61 5.80 6.18 2.46
N LEU A 62 6.51 5.36 1.67
CA LEU A 62 7.79 4.78 2.07
C LEU A 62 8.95 5.79 1.98
N TRP A 63 8.95 6.64 0.96
CA TRP A 63 10.13 7.40 0.54
C TRP A 63 9.90 8.90 0.36
N GLY A 64 8.66 9.38 0.54
CA GLY A 64 8.32 10.80 0.48
C GLY A 64 8.67 11.58 1.74
N ASP A 65 9.25 10.93 2.76
CA ASP A 65 9.70 11.54 4.04
C ASP A 65 8.62 12.32 4.82
N ILE A 66 7.34 12.05 4.52
CA ILE A 66 6.18 12.68 5.17
C ILE A 66 5.89 12.03 6.53
N TYR A 67 6.16 10.73 6.63
CA TYR A 67 5.87 9.89 7.78
C TYR A 67 7.13 9.16 8.20
N LYS A 68 7.45 9.20 9.50
CA LYS A 68 8.57 8.43 10.05
C LYS A 68 8.19 6.98 10.34
N ASN A 69 6.91 6.72 10.58
CA ASN A 69 6.38 5.41 10.92
C ASN A 69 4.86 5.33 10.71
N VAL A 70 4.32 4.11 10.80
CA VAL A 70 2.88 3.85 10.66
C VAL A 70 2.02 4.56 11.72
N ASN A 71 2.56 4.87 12.90
CA ASN A 71 1.80 5.55 13.95
C ASN A 71 1.47 6.98 13.54
N GLU A 72 2.39 7.71 12.91
CA GLU A 72 2.12 9.07 12.42
C GLU A 72 1.00 9.09 11.38
N LEU A 73 1.04 8.16 10.42
CA LEU A 73 -0.03 7.99 9.43
C LEU A 73 -1.37 7.66 10.10
N ALA A 74 -1.35 6.77 11.10
CA ALA A 74 -2.53 6.37 11.83
C ALA A 74 -3.13 7.52 12.66
N ARG A 75 -2.30 8.32 13.35
CA ARG A 75 -2.75 9.50 14.09
C ARG A 75 -3.41 10.53 13.18
N GLU A 76 -2.80 10.82 12.04
CA GLU A 76 -3.38 11.74 11.05
C GLU A 76 -4.76 11.25 10.58
N ASN A 77 -4.87 9.96 10.27
CA ASN A 77 -6.13 9.36 9.83
C ASN A 77 -7.18 9.26 10.94
N PHE A 78 -6.78 8.99 12.19
CA PHE A 78 -7.70 8.96 13.33
C PHE A 78 -8.39 10.32 13.50
N ARG A 79 -7.63 11.41 13.41
CA ARG A 79 -8.17 12.78 13.50
C ARG A 79 -9.11 13.14 12.36
N LYS A 80 -8.89 12.57 11.17
CA LYS A 80 -9.65 12.88 9.95
C LYS A 80 -10.90 12.03 9.77
N LYS A 81 -10.90 10.76 10.23
CA LYS A 81 -11.94 9.76 9.90
C LYS A 81 -12.78 9.38 11.13
N ASP A 82 -14.03 9.86 11.14
CA ASP A 82 -15.01 9.51 12.18
C ASP A 82 -15.27 7.99 12.29
N SER A 83 -15.20 7.26 11.18
CA SER A 83 -15.37 5.80 11.14
C SER A 83 -14.33 5.08 12.01
N ILE A 84 -13.07 5.51 11.94
CA ILE A 84 -11.97 4.95 12.74
C ILE A 84 -12.17 5.33 14.21
N GLN A 85 -12.54 6.59 14.49
CA GLN A 85 -12.82 7.04 15.85
C GLN A 85 -13.96 6.25 16.50
N ARG A 86 -15.07 6.06 15.78
CA ARG A 86 -16.22 5.27 16.28
C ARG A 86 -15.86 3.82 16.55
N ARG A 87 -14.94 3.23 15.77
CA ARG A 87 -14.52 1.83 15.93
C ARG A 87 -13.59 1.64 17.12
N PHE A 88 -12.60 2.53 17.29
CA PHE A 88 -11.54 2.34 18.28
C PHE A 88 -11.72 3.17 19.55
N LEU A 89 -12.66 4.14 19.54
CA LEU A 89 -13.04 5.04 20.63
C LEU A 89 -11.96 6.02 21.09
N SER A 90 -10.69 5.60 21.17
CA SER A 90 -9.55 6.43 21.52
C SER A 90 -8.35 6.20 20.58
N GLU A 91 -7.50 7.21 20.48
CA GLU A 91 -6.27 7.17 19.67
C GLU A 91 -5.32 6.09 20.21
N ASP A 92 -5.13 6.00 21.52
CA ASP A 92 -4.23 5.00 22.13
C ASP A 92 -4.68 3.57 21.86
N ASN A 93 -5.98 3.31 21.94
CA ASN A 93 -6.53 1.99 21.63
C ASN A 93 -6.31 1.64 20.15
N PHE A 94 -6.50 2.62 19.25
CA PHE A 94 -6.25 2.44 17.83
C PHE A 94 -4.77 2.12 17.55
N LEU A 95 -3.85 2.92 18.10
CA LEU A 95 -2.41 2.73 17.92
C LEU A 95 -1.91 1.41 18.51
N GLY A 96 -2.49 0.97 19.65
CA GLY A 96 -2.17 -0.31 20.27
C GLY A 96 -2.53 -1.54 19.42
N HIS A 97 -3.45 -1.39 18.45
CA HIS A 97 -3.84 -2.46 17.53
C HIS A 97 -3.04 -2.47 16.22
N LEU A 98 -2.13 -1.51 16.00
CA LEU A 98 -1.35 -1.45 14.77
C LEU A 98 -0.24 -2.51 14.76
N PRO A 99 -0.06 -3.22 13.63
CA PRO A 99 1.06 -4.12 13.48
C PRO A 99 2.37 -3.35 13.30
N LEU A 100 3.44 -3.83 13.93
CA LEU A 100 4.80 -3.28 13.81
C LEU A 100 4.87 -1.76 14.10
N PRO A 101 4.48 -1.31 15.31
CA PRO A 101 4.52 0.10 15.67
C PRO A 101 5.95 0.65 15.58
N GLY A 102 6.07 1.93 15.22
CA GLY A 102 7.36 2.61 15.12
C GLY A 102 8.18 2.28 13.88
N LYS A 103 7.68 1.45 12.95
CA LYS A 103 8.29 1.20 11.64
C LYS A 103 7.40 1.70 10.51
N LEU A 104 7.98 1.95 9.33
CA LEU A 104 7.22 2.11 8.09
C LEU A 104 6.75 0.73 7.62
N SER A 105 5.50 0.42 7.94
CA SER A 105 4.82 -0.82 7.58
C SER A 105 3.43 -0.50 7.04
N GLY A 106 2.83 -1.43 6.30
CA GLY A 106 1.50 -1.24 5.75
C GLY A 106 1.00 -2.49 5.02
N VAL A 107 -0.32 -2.56 4.85
CA VAL A 107 -0.98 -3.62 4.10
C VAL A 107 -1.68 -3.01 2.90
N ILE A 108 -1.36 -3.50 1.70
CA ILE A 108 -1.98 -3.05 0.46
C ILE A 108 -3.05 -4.07 0.06
N HIS A 109 -4.31 -3.65 0.14
CA HIS A 109 -5.44 -4.50 -0.24
C HIS A 109 -5.68 -4.43 -1.75
N LEU A 110 -5.48 -5.56 -2.43
CA LEU A 110 -5.72 -5.71 -3.86
C LEU A 110 -6.50 -7.00 -4.15
N ALA A 111 -7.55 -6.91 -4.98
CA ALA A 111 -8.35 -8.05 -5.39
C ALA A 111 -7.52 -9.12 -6.14
N THR A 112 -8.02 -10.35 -6.22
CA THR A 112 -7.41 -11.41 -7.03
C THR A 112 -7.47 -11.03 -8.51
N GLY A 113 -6.46 -11.44 -9.29
CA GLY A 113 -6.37 -11.11 -10.72
C GLY A 113 -5.92 -9.68 -11.06
N THR A 114 -5.79 -8.76 -10.09
CA THR A 114 -5.38 -7.36 -10.34
C THR A 114 -3.87 -7.15 -10.44
N GLY A 115 -3.07 -8.22 -10.56
CA GLY A 115 -1.63 -8.11 -10.79
C GLY A 115 -0.81 -7.66 -9.56
N LYS A 116 -1.13 -8.17 -8.36
CA LYS A 116 -0.35 -7.92 -7.12
C LYS A 116 1.17 -8.11 -7.28
N SER A 117 1.59 -9.09 -8.08
CA SER A 117 3.01 -9.34 -8.35
C SER A 117 3.71 -8.21 -9.12
N TYR A 118 3.00 -7.53 -10.04
CA TYR A 118 3.53 -6.35 -10.73
C TYR A 118 3.75 -5.20 -9.76
N LEU A 119 2.83 -5.00 -8.81
CA LEU A 119 2.97 -3.98 -7.78
C LEU A 119 4.22 -4.21 -6.92
N ILE A 120 4.39 -5.45 -6.44
CA ILE A 120 5.58 -5.85 -5.64
C ILE A 120 6.85 -5.60 -6.43
N PHE A 121 6.90 -6.02 -7.70
CA PHE A 121 8.05 -5.83 -8.57
C PHE A 121 8.35 -4.34 -8.79
N ALA A 122 7.34 -3.53 -9.14
CA ALA A 122 7.52 -2.11 -9.38
C ALA A 122 8.07 -1.37 -8.17
N ILE A 123 7.49 -1.62 -6.98
CA ILE A 123 7.93 -0.99 -5.73
C ILE A 123 9.37 -1.41 -5.41
N ALA A 124 9.68 -2.71 -5.54
CA ALA A 124 11.02 -3.22 -5.30
C ALA A 124 12.06 -2.61 -6.26
N TYR A 125 11.78 -2.65 -7.56
CA TYR A 125 12.66 -2.14 -8.62
C TYR A 125 12.92 -0.64 -8.45
N LEU A 126 11.85 0.16 -8.31
CA LEU A 126 11.97 1.60 -8.14
C LEU A 126 12.74 1.95 -6.86
N SER A 127 12.49 1.26 -5.75
CA SER A 127 13.21 1.52 -4.50
C SER A 127 14.73 1.28 -4.63
N VAL A 128 15.15 0.32 -5.45
CA VAL A 128 16.56 0.03 -5.75
C VAL A 128 17.14 1.08 -6.70
N VAL A 129 16.46 1.38 -7.81
CA VAL A 129 16.92 2.37 -8.81
C VAL A 129 17.01 3.78 -8.20
N MET A 130 16.09 4.11 -7.30
CA MET A 130 16.09 5.33 -6.48
C MET A 130 17.20 5.37 -5.42
N LYS A 131 17.98 4.29 -5.28
CA LYS A 131 19.02 4.11 -4.26
C LYS A 131 18.51 4.28 -2.82
N LYS A 132 17.21 4.08 -2.58
CA LYS A 132 16.59 4.15 -1.24
C LYS A 132 16.88 2.89 -0.43
N ILE A 133 17.03 1.75 -1.11
CA ILE A 133 17.38 0.46 -0.49
C ILE A 133 18.46 -0.27 -1.29
N LYS A 134 19.18 -1.18 -0.62
CA LYS A 134 20.21 -2.02 -1.25
C LYS A 134 19.72 -3.42 -1.64
N ARG A 135 18.75 -3.96 -0.89
CA ARG A 135 18.26 -5.34 -1.04
C ARG A 135 16.77 -5.40 -0.75
N VAL A 136 16.08 -6.29 -1.46
CA VAL A 136 14.65 -6.57 -1.28
C VAL A 136 14.49 -8.06 -0.97
N LEU A 137 13.67 -8.38 0.02
CA LEU A 137 13.26 -9.75 0.32
C LEU A 137 11.76 -9.89 0.05
N VAL A 138 11.40 -10.75 -0.90
CA VAL A 138 10.01 -11.10 -1.20
C VAL A 138 9.72 -12.48 -0.63
N LEU A 139 8.80 -12.55 0.32
CA LEU A 139 8.34 -13.81 0.91
C LEU A 139 6.97 -14.15 0.33
N GLY A 140 6.81 -15.37 -0.15
CA GLY A 140 5.55 -15.88 -0.67
C GLY A 140 5.42 -17.39 -0.40
N PRO A 141 4.19 -17.92 -0.32
CA PRO A 141 3.99 -19.36 -0.27
C PRO A 141 4.54 -19.99 -1.55
N SER A 142 5.01 -21.24 -1.44
CA SER A 142 5.54 -22.05 -2.54
C SER A 142 4.47 -22.28 -3.62
N SER A 143 4.32 -21.28 -4.49
CA SER A 143 3.45 -21.31 -5.65
C SER A 143 4.31 -20.93 -6.85
N THR A 144 4.48 -21.90 -7.74
CA THR A 144 5.23 -21.83 -9.00
C THR A 144 4.90 -20.59 -9.84
N VAL A 145 3.74 -19.96 -9.65
CA VAL A 145 3.29 -18.75 -10.35
C VAL A 145 4.06 -17.48 -9.94
N ILE A 146 4.43 -17.33 -8.66
CA ILE A 146 5.18 -16.15 -8.19
C ILE A 146 6.65 -16.29 -8.60
N GLU A 147 7.26 -17.47 -8.42
CA GLU A 147 8.63 -17.72 -8.87
C GLU A 147 8.77 -17.68 -10.40
N ALA A 148 7.87 -18.31 -11.16
CA ALA A 148 7.90 -18.26 -12.62
C ALA A 148 7.50 -16.89 -13.18
N GLY A 149 6.70 -16.11 -12.46
CA GLY A 149 6.27 -14.77 -12.88
C GLY A 149 7.22 -13.63 -12.49
N LEU A 150 8.01 -13.79 -11.42
CA LEU A 150 9.00 -12.79 -10.97
C LEU A 150 10.43 -13.09 -11.44
N ARG A 151 10.86 -14.36 -11.55
CA ARG A 151 12.24 -14.67 -11.99
C ARG A 151 12.55 -14.13 -13.40
N PRO A 152 11.68 -14.29 -14.43
CA PRO A 152 11.95 -13.69 -15.74
C PRO A 152 11.96 -12.16 -15.70
N LYS A 153 11.02 -11.54 -14.97
CA LYS A 153 10.92 -10.07 -14.85
C LYS A 153 12.11 -9.43 -14.14
N ALA A 154 12.69 -10.14 -13.18
CA ALA A 154 13.91 -9.69 -12.48
C ALA A 154 15.19 -9.99 -13.28
N ALA A 155 15.16 -10.97 -14.20
CA ALA A 155 16.33 -11.43 -14.96
C ALA A 155 16.50 -10.73 -16.32
N THR A 156 15.48 -10.06 -16.87
CA THR A 156 15.60 -9.26 -18.09
C THR A 156 15.79 -7.77 -17.76
N PRO A 157 17.03 -7.24 -17.75
CA PRO A 157 17.19 -5.82 -18.01
C PRO A 157 16.78 -5.62 -19.47
N VAL A 158 15.66 -4.96 -19.72
CA VAL A 158 15.32 -4.50 -21.07
C VAL A 158 16.26 -3.34 -21.39
N CYS A 159 17.50 -3.70 -21.75
CA CYS A 159 18.41 -2.90 -22.55
C CYS A 159 18.37 -3.47 -23.96
N SER A 160 17.59 -2.85 -24.82
CA SER A 160 17.83 -2.84 -26.26
C SER A 160 17.43 -1.44 -26.73
N TRP A 161 18.44 -0.71 -27.21
CA TRP A 161 18.38 0.65 -27.73
C TRP A 161 17.30 0.83 -28.80
#